data_AF-A0A9J7AEZ1-F1
#
_entry.id   AF-A0A9J7AEZ1-F1
#
_cell.length_a   1.000
_cell.length_b   1.000
_cell.length_c   1.000
_cell.angle_alpha   90.00
_cell.angle_beta   90.00
_cell.angle_gamma   90.00
#
_symmetry.space_group_name_H-M   'P 1'
#
loop_
_entity.id
_entity.type
_entity.pdbx_description
1 polymer ?
#
loop_
_entity_poly.entity_id
_entity_poly.type
_entity_poly.pdbx_seq_one_letter_code
_entity_poly.pdbx_strand_id
1 'polypeptide(L)'
;MSAVIQLANYLPSGGAMLLPPSVVGLHQVYLNNAPDSSSASGLFGYTPQIQELIEDVMPLVSHMAERHGLENRPIQLFYANPRESLVHNTQKLLKLLQALQNTNHILVPVSPNHSMIFHTLRQVVPCAQQMQLEEVSLFYIGDQANRNPLQAISSTCDMTFFFHAQY
;
A
#
# COMPACT_ATOMS: atom_id res chain seq x y z
N MET A 1 4.84 -19.42 -31.61
CA MET A 1 4.30 -19.78 -30.29
C MET A 1 4.55 -18.62 -29.34
N SER A 2 3.61 -17.69 -29.20
CA SER A 2 3.61 -16.68 -28.12
C SER A 2 2.16 -16.38 -27.80
N ALA A 3 1.55 -17.29 -27.05
CA ALA A 3 0.37 -16.98 -26.28
C ALA A 3 0.84 -16.48 -24.91
N VAL A 4 -0.04 -15.75 -24.20
CA VAL A 4 0.07 -15.41 -22.77
C VAL A 4 0.81 -14.11 -22.46
N ILE A 5 0.26 -12.95 -22.87
CA ILE A 5 0.15 -11.77 -21.99
C ILE A 5 -1.19 -11.08 -22.30
N GLN A 6 -2.28 -11.77 -22.01
CA GLN A 6 -3.63 -11.20 -22.02
C GLN A 6 -4.34 -11.67 -20.76
N LEU A 7 -3.81 -11.25 -19.62
CA LEU A 7 -4.56 -11.23 -18.37
C LEU A 7 -4.53 -9.79 -17.87
N ALA A 8 -5.43 -9.00 -18.46
CA ALA A 8 -5.93 -7.79 -17.87
C ALA A 8 -6.59 -8.16 -16.52
N ASN A 9 -5.78 -8.18 -15.46
CA ASN A 9 -6.26 -8.29 -14.09
C ASN A 9 -6.89 -6.95 -13.70
N TYR A 10 -8.15 -6.77 -14.07
CA TYR A 10 -9.02 -5.73 -13.55
C TYR A 10 -9.53 -6.14 -12.16
N LEU A 11 -8.99 -5.54 -11.09
CA LEU A 11 -9.60 -5.48 -9.76
C LEU A 11 -9.14 -4.20 -9.02
N PRO A 12 -9.91 -3.74 -8.02
CA PRO A 12 -10.90 -2.69 -8.08
C PRO A 12 -10.30 -1.27 -8.04
N SER A 13 -10.87 -0.34 -8.82
CA SER A 13 -10.61 1.12 -8.84
C SER A 13 -9.27 1.64 -9.42
N GLY A 14 -9.15 1.56 -10.75
CA GLY A 14 -8.54 2.65 -11.55
C GLY A 14 -7.06 3.00 -11.31
N GLY A 15 -6.18 1.99 -11.23
CA GLY A 15 -4.73 2.21 -11.26
C GLY A 15 -3.87 1.24 -10.44
N ALA A 16 -4.44 0.17 -9.86
CA ALA A 16 -3.68 -0.83 -9.13
C ALA A 16 -2.92 -1.78 -10.09
N MET A 17 -1.61 -1.95 -9.88
CA MET A 17 -0.75 -2.86 -10.63
C MET A 17 -0.45 -4.10 -9.78
N LEU A 18 -0.83 -5.29 -10.27
CA LEU A 18 -0.41 -6.55 -9.65
C LEU A 18 1.09 -6.74 -9.83
N LEU A 19 1.83 -6.93 -8.74
CA LEU A 19 3.27 -7.16 -8.78
C LEU A 19 3.58 -8.62 -9.11
N PRO A 20 4.59 -8.88 -9.96
CA PRO A 20 4.96 -10.24 -10.31
C PRO A 20 5.52 -11.00 -9.11
N PRO A 21 5.21 -12.30 -8.94
CA PRO A 21 5.71 -13.10 -7.82
C PRO A 21 7.23 -13.12 -7.68
N SER A 22 7.96 -12.93 -8.78
CA SER A 22 9.43 -12.85 -8.79
C SER A 22 9.99 -11.66 -7.99
N VAL A 23 9.18 -10.62 -7.77
CA VAL A 23 9.57 -9.42 -7.00
C VAL A 23 9.15 -9.55 -5.53
N VAL A 24 7.97 -10.13 -5.27
CA VAL A 24 7.34 -10.09 -3.94
C VAL A 24 7.37 -11.42 -3.20
N GLY A 25 7.86 -12.50 -3.84
CA GLY A 25 8.03 -13.83 -3.25
C GLY A 25 6.73 -14.61 -3.03
N LEU A 26 5.64 -13.96 -2.60
CA LEU A 26 4.34 -14.56 -2.27
C LEU A 26 3.16 -13.58 -2.44
N HIS A 27 1.94 -14.15 -2.50
CA HIS A 27 0.62 -13.51 -2.45
C HIS A 27 0.25 -12.51 -3.56
N GLN A 28 -1.05 -12.18 -3.62
CA GLN A 28 -1.56 -11.13 -4.49
C GLN A 28 -1.17 -9.77 -3.90
N VAL A 29 -0.07 -9.20 -4.39
CA VAL A 29 0.43 -7.89 -3.98
C VAL A 29 0.09 -6.86 -5.07
N TYR A 30 -0.61 -5.81 -4.68
CA TYR A 30 -1.07 -4.76 -5.57
C TYR A 30 -0.37 -3.45 -5.22
N LEU A 31 0.28 -2.83 -6.20
CA LEU A 31 0.84 -1.49 -6.09
C LEU A 31 -0.18 -0.46 -6.54
N ASN A 32 -0.50 0.49 -5.66
CA ASN A 32 -1.43 1.57 -5.89
C ASN A 32 -0.70 2.91 -5.92
N ASN A 33 -1.26 3.86 -6.68
CA ASN A 33 -0.73 5.22 -6.81
C ASN A 33 0.71 5.28 -7.36
N ALA A 34 1.08 4.33 -8.22
CA ALA A 34 2.33 4.39 -8.95
C ALA A 34 2.33 5.59 -9.93
N PRO A 35 3.49 6.23 -10.19
CA PRO A 35 3.57 7.33 -11.15
C PRO A 35 3.16 6.88 -12.56
N ASP A 36 2.42 7.72 -13.28
CA ASP A 36 2.11 7.50 -14.70
C ASP A 36 3.33 7.85 -15.58
N SER A 37 4.50 7.22 -15.40
CA SER A 37 5.65 7.48 -16.26
C SER A 37 5.72 6.50 -17.42
N SER A 38 5.27 6.99 -18.58
CA SER A 38 5.56 6.48 -19.92
C SER A 38 7.07 6.56 -20.21
N SER A 39 7.82 5.48 -19.98
CA SER A 39 9.20 5.37 -20.47
C SER A 39 9.60 3.92 -20.73
N ALA A 40 9.44 3.50 -21.99
CA ALA A 40 10.26 2.56 -22.77
C ALA A 40 10.69 1.17 -22.24
N SER A 41 10.39 0.74 -21.01
CA SER A 41 10.84 -0.56 -20.50
C SER A 41 9.77 -1.26 -19.65
N GLY A 42 8.73 -1.77 -20.30
CA GLY A 42 7.99 -2.98 -19.89
C GLY A 42 7.08 -2.96 -18.66
N LEU A 43 7.18 -2.02 -17.72
CA LEU A 43 6.31 -1.97 -16.53
C LEU A 43 5.87 -0.52 -16.26
N PHE A 44 4.61 -0.20 -16.55
CA PHE A 44 4.03 1.12 -16.31
C PHE A 44 4.20 1.52 -14.82
N GLY A 45 4.88 2.64 -14.55
CA GLY A 45 5.01 3.22 -13.21
C GLY A 45 5.96 2.52 -12.23
N TYR A 46 6.65 1.45 -12.66
CA TYR A 46 7.62 0.72 -11.85
C TYR A 46 9.02 1.32 -12.05
N THR A 47 9.30 2.43 -11.36
CA THR A 47 10.64 3.05 -11.39
C THR A 47 11.63 2.24 -10.53
N PRO A 48 12.95 2.27 -10.81
CA PRO A 48 13.95 1.57 -9.99
C PRO A 48 13.86 1.92 -8.50
N GLN A 49 13.54 3.17 -8.18
CA GLN A 49 13.35 3.61 -6.80
C GLN A 49 12.15 2.95 -6.11
N ILE A 50 11.05 2.74 -6.82
CA ILE A 50 9.87 2.04 -6.29
C ILE A 50 10.18 0.55 -6.14
N GLN A 51 10.93 -0.02 -7.07
CA GLN A 51 11.40 -1.39 -6.98
C GLN A 51 12.24 -1.61 -5.73
N GLU A 52 13.28 -0.81 -5.52
CA GLU A 52 14.14 -0.89 -4.32
C GLU A 52 13.33 -0.78 -3.03
N LEU A 53 12.40 0.19 -2.97
CA LEU A 53 11.53 0.37 -1.81
C LEU A 53 10.65 -0.86 -1.54
N ILE A 54 10.14 -1.51 -2.58
CA ILE A 54 9.34 -2.73 -2.45
C ILE A 54 10.24 -3.90 -2.01
N GLU A 55 11.39 -4.07 -2.63
CA GLU A 55 12.35 -5.13 -2.29
C GLU A 55 12.82 -5.02 -0.83
N ASP A 56 12.99 -3.81 -0.30
CA ASP A 56 13.35 -3.57 1.10
C ASP A 56 12.20 -3.85 2.08
N VAL A 57 10.97 -3.50 1.70
CA VAL A 57 9.80 -3.55 2.59
C VAL A 57 9.16 -4.94 2.61
N MET A 58 9.12 -5.63 1.48
CA MET A 58 8.36 -6.88 1.34
C MET A 58 8.80 -8.01 2.29
N PRO A 59 10.10 -8.27 2.52
CA PRO A 59 10.51 -9.30 3.48
C PRO A 59 9.95 -9.05 4.89
N LEU A 60 9.88 -7.78 5.29
CA LEU A 60 9.31 -7.38 6.59
C LEU A 60 7.79 -7.53 6.60
N VAL A 61 7.10 -7.14 5.52
CA VAL A 61 5.64 -7.34 5.39
C VAL A 61 5.29 -8.82 5.48
N SER A 62 5.99 -9.68 4.75
CA SER A 62 5.78 -11.13 4.77
C SER A 62 6.00 -11.71 6.17
N HIS A 63 7.11 -11.36 6.81
CA HIS A 63 7.40 -11.80 8.17
C HIS A 63 6.32 -11.36 9.18
N MET A 64 5.86 -10.11 9.07
CA MET A 64 4.78 -9.60 9.93
C MET A 64 3.45 -10.32 9.66
N ALA A 65 3.12 -10.59 8.40
CA ALA A 65 1.89 -11.27 8.03
C ALA A 65 1.87 -12.69 8.62
N GLU A 66 2.95 -13.45 8.43
CA GLU A 66 3.11 -14.80 9.00
C GLU A 66 3.03 -14.79 10.53
N ARG A 67 3.75 -13.86 11.19
CA ARG A 67 3.78 -13.75 12.65
C ARG A 67 2.39 -13.52 13.24
N HIS A 68 1.50 -12.87 12.50
CA HIS A 68 0.16 -12.50 12.95
C HIS A 68 -0.95 -13.35 12.34
N GLY A 69 -0.64 -14.42 11.59
CA GLY A 69 -1.64 -15.30 10.97
C GLY A 69 -2.43 -14.62 9.84
N LEU A 70 -1.82 -13.65 9.18
CA LEU A 70 -2.43 -12.84 8.11
C LEU A 70 -1.85 -13.14 6.72
N GLU A 71 -1.04 -14.20 6.59
CA GLU A 71 -0.32 -14.55 5.36
C GLU A 71 -1.25 -14.67 4.15
N ASN A 72 -2.47 -15.19 4.33
CA ASN A 72 -3.41 -15.39 3.21
C ASN A 72 -4.13 -14.10 2.75
N ARG A 73 -3.91 -12.96 3.39
CA ARG A 73 -4.58 -11.70 3.05
C ARG A 73 -3.87 -11.00 1.87
N PRO A 74 -4.58 -10.47 0.87
CA PRO A 74 -3.95 -9.72 -0.21
C PRO A 74 -3.35 -8.41 0.32
N ILE A 75 -2.21 -8.02 -0.25
CA ILE A 75 -1.44 -6.86 0.21
C ILE A 75 -1.64 -5.71 -0.78
N GLN A 76 -2.02 -4.56 -0.26
CA GLN A 76 -2.20 -3.30 -0.98
C GLN A 76 -1.06 -2.37 -0.59
N LEU A 77 -0.02 -2.31 -1.43
CA LEU A 77 1.03 -1.31 -1.31
C LEU A 77 0.49 0.02 -1.82
N PHE A 78 0.49 1.05 -0.98
CA PHE A 78 0.13 2.40 -1.39
C PHE A 78 1.39 3.27 -1.48
N TYR A 79 1.80 3.64 -2.69
CA TYR A 79 2.94 4.53 -2.87
C TYR A 79 2.52 5.99 -2.62
N ALA A 80 2.94 6.57 -1.50
CA ALA A 80 2.72 7.99 -1.24
C ALA A 80 3.80 8.79 -1.99
N ASN A 81 3.46 9.20 -3.22
CA ASN A 81 4.40 9.81 -4.16
C ASN A 81 4.78 11.23 -3.70
N PRO A 82 6.04 11.48 -3.30
CA PRO A 82 6.47 12.78 -2.81
C PRO A 82 6.55 13.86 -3.90
N ARG A 83 6.49 13.46 -5.19
CA ARG A 83 6.49 14.37 -6.33
C ARG A 83 5.09 14.89 -6.66
N GLU A 84 4.06 14.21 -6.15
CA GLU A 84 2.67 14.62 -6.31
C GLU A 84 2.22 15.47 -5.13
N SER A 85 1.18 16.28 -5.35
CA SER A 85 0.59 17.06 -4.27
C SER A 85 0.02 16.16 -3.17
N LEU A 86 0.01 16.66 -1.93
CA LEU A 86 -0.62 15.95 -0.80
C LEU A 86 -2.10 15.65 -1.11
N VAL A 87 -2.83 16.62 -1.68
CA VAL A 87 -4.24 16.45 -2.09
C VAL A 87 -4.40 15.30 -3.09
N HIS A 88 -3.50 15.16 -4.05
CA HIS A 88 -3.53 14.07 -5.02
C HIS A 88 -3.36 12.71 -4.35
N ASN A 89 -2.33 12.57 -3.50
CA ASN A 89 -2.09 11.35 -2.72
C ASN A 89 -3.31 11.00 -1.84
N THR A 90 -3.89 11.99 -1.16
CA THR A 90 -5.07 11.81 -0.32
C THR A 90 -6.29 11.35 -1.10
N GLN A 91 -6.55 11.92 -2.29
CA GLN A 91 -7.65 11.47 -3.14
C GLN A 91 -7.48 10.02 -3.62
N LYS A 92 -6.25 9.63 -3.96
CA LYS A 92 -5.92 8.28 -4.39
C LYS A 92 -6.04 7.28 -3.25
N LEU A 93 -5.53 7.63 -2.06
CA LEU A 93 -5.69 6.82 -0.86
C LEU A 93 -7.15 6.66 -0.48
N LEU A 94 -7.94 7.74 -0.54
CA LEU A 94 -9.37 7.68 -0.20
C LEU A 94 -10.12 6.73 -1.13
N LYS A 95 -9.85 6.77 -2.44
CA LYS A 95 -10.43 5.84 -3.41
C LYS A 95 -10.04 4.39 -3.11
N LEU A 96 -8.77 4.16 -2.74
CA LEU A 96 -8.31 2.84 -2.33
C LEU A 96 -9.06 2.37 -1.08
N LEU A 97 -9.13 3.17 -0.02
CA LEU A 97 -9.85 2.82 1.21
C LEU A 97 -11.33 2.52 0.93
N GLN A 98 -11.98 3.29 0.07
CA GLN A 98 -13.36 3.02 -0.35
C GLN A 98 -13.51 1.64 -1.00
N ALA A 99 -12.53 1.22 -1.80
CA ALA A 99 -12.50 -0.09 -2.45
C ALA A 99 -12.15 -1.24 -1.49
N LEU A 100 -11.51 -0.94 -0.36
CA LEU A 100 -11.14 -1.94 0.66
C LEU A 100 -12.22 -2.13 1.74
N GLN A 101 -13.33 -1.39 1.70
CA GLN A 101 -14.41 -1.55 2.67
C GLN A 101 -14.98 -2.97 2.68
N ASN A 102 -15.17 -3.53 3.88
CA ASN A 102 -15.61 -4.92 4.10
C ASN A 102 -14.72 -5.98 3.44
N THR A 103 -13.43 -5.69 3.24
CA THR A 103 -12.49 -6.65 2.66
C THR A 103 -11.35 -6.95 3.62
N ASN A 104 -10.79 -8.16 3.51
CA ASN A 104 -9.72 -8.64 4.38
C ASN A 104 -8.36 -8.39 3.71
N HIS A 105 -7.92 -7.14 3.70
CA HIS A 105 -6.64 -6.73 3.09
C HIS A 105 -5.63 -6.22 4.11
N ILE A 106 -4.35 -6.30 3.72
CA ILE A 106 -3.26 -5.60 4.41
C ILE A 106 -2.95 -4.34 3.60
N LEU A 107 -3.04 -3.17 4.22
CA LEU A 107 -2.62 -1.90 3.65
C LEU A 107 -1.21 -1.57 4.14
N VAL A 108 -0.28 -1.36 3.20
CA VAL A 108 1.11 -1.00 3.49
C VAL A 108 1.42 0.32 2.77
N PRO A 109 1.43 1.46 3.47
CA PRO A 109 1.90 2.71 2.88
C PRO A 109 3.43 2.66 2.73
N VAL A 110 3.91 3.00 1.53
CA VAL A 110 5.34 3.04 1.21
C VAL A 110 5.70 4.39 0.58
N SER A 111 6.82 4.97 0.97
CA SER A 111 7.35 6.20 0.38
C SER A 111 8.82 6.38 0.77
N PRO A 112 9.65 6.99 -0.08
CA PRO A 112 10.95 7.49 0.36
C PRO A 112 10.83 8.67 1.37
N ASN A 113 9.63 9.21 1.59
CA ASN A 113 9.37 10.27 2.57
C ASN A 113 8.26 9.84 3.55
N HIS A 114 8.64 9.43 4.77
CA HIS A 114 7.69 8.99 5.80
C HIS A 114 6.73 10.11 6.27
N SER A 115 7.14 11.38 6.21
CA SER A 115 6.23 12.49 6.50
C SER A 115 5.08 12.55 5.49
N MET A 116 5.34 12.20 4.22
CA MET A 116 4.29 12.13 3.19
C MET A 116 3.25 11.05 3.52
N ILE A 117 3.69 9.88 4.01
CA ILE A 117 2.79 8.82 4.48
C ILE A 117 1.89 9.34 5.59
N PHE A 118 2.50 9.92 6.63
CA PHE A 118 1.76 10.43 7.79
C PHE A 118 0.73 11.50 7.40
N HIS A 119 1.14 12.50 6.62
CA HIS A 119 0.24 13.57 6.20
C HIS A 119 -0.90 13.06 5.32
N THR A 120 -0.63 12.13 4.41
CA THR A 120 -1.65 11.53 3.54
C THR A 120 -2.69 10.77 4.36
N LEU A 121 -2.23 9.91 5.28
CA LEU A 121 -3.11 9.13 6.16
C LEU A 121 -3.93 10.04 7.08
N ARG A 122 -3.31 11.07 7.66
CA ARG A 122 -4.01 12.04 8.51
C ARG A 122 -5.14 12.76 7.77
N GLN A 123 -4.96 13.08 6.49
CA GLN A 123 -5.98 13.79 5.71
C GLN A 123 -7.19 12.93 5.35
N VAL A 124 -7.04 11.60 5.25
CA VAL A 124 -8.19 10.72 4.93
C VAL A 124 -9.04 10.38 6.15
N VAL A 125 -8.54 10.56 7.39
CA VAL A 125 -9.25 10.21 8.64
C VAL A 125 -10.70 10.68 8.69
N PRO A 126 -11.04 11.95 8.39
CA PRO A 126 -12.41 12.43 8.54
C PRO A 126 -13.43 11.66 7.69
N CYS A 127 -12.98 11.12 6.55
CA CYS A 127 -13.79 10.31 5.66
C CYS A 127 -13.67 8.80 5.99
N ALA A 128 -12.47 8.34 6.36
CA ALA A 128 -12.18 6.94 6.63
C ALA A 128 -12.86 6.42 7.90
N GLN A 129 -13.07 7.26 8.92
CA GLN A 129 -13.80 6.89 10.14
C GLN A 129 -15.27 6.50 9.90
N GLN A 130 -15.82 6.82 8.72
CA GLN A 130 -17.18 6.45 8.33
C GLN A 130 -17.22 5.18 7.48
N MET A 131 -16.07 4.55 7.25
CA MET A 131 -15.90 3.38 6.39
C MET A 131 -15.78 2.11 7.22
N GLN A 132 -16.25 0.99 6.66
CA GLN A 132 -16.13 -0.34 7.27
C GLN A 132 -14.76 -0.93 6.98
N LEU A 133 -13.76 -0.54 7.76
CA LEU A 133 -12.35 -0.92 7.61
C LEU A 133 -11.87 -1.87 8.72
N GLU A 134 -12.78 -2.47 9.50
CA GLU A 134 -12.44 -3.28 10.69
C GLU A 134 -11.57 -4.50 10.33
N GLU A 135 -11.79 -5.06 9.14
CA GLU A 135 -11.05 -6.21 8.63
C GLU A 135 -9.74 -5.82 7.91
N VAL A 136 -9.50 -4.51 7.70
CA VAL A 136 -8.28 -4.01 7.06
C VAL A 136 -7.19 -3.83 8.11
N SER A 137 -6.02 -4.40 7.84
CA SER A 137 -4.85 -4.25 8.70
C SER A 137 -3.87 -3.23 8.11
N LEU A 138 -3.53 -2.20 8.86
CA LEU A 138 -2.51 -1.22 8.51
C LEU A 138 -1.15 -1.69 9.02
N PHE A 139 -0.24 -2.01 8.10
CA PHE A 139 1.16 -2.35 8.41
C PHE A 139 2.03 -1.13 8.12
N TYR A 140 2.62 -0.53 9.15
CA TYR A 140 3.56 0.56 8.99
C TYR A 140 4.99 0.09 9.23
N ILE A 141 5.83 0.25 8.22
CA ILE A 141 7.26 -0.06 8.25
C ILE A 141 7.99 1.27 8.03
N GLY A 142 8.69 1.77 9.05
CA GLY A 142 9.29 3.10 8.98
C GLY A 142 9.69 3.70 10.32
N ASP A 143 9.80 5.02 10.34
CA ASP A 143 10.26 5.78 11.51
C ASP A 143 9.38 5.57 12.76
N GLN A 144 10.03 5.23 13.87
CA GLN A 144 9.44 5.10 15.21
C GLN A 144 8.65 6.35 15.64
N ALA A 145 9.06 7.55 15.23
CA ALA A 145 8.38 8.80 15.56
C ALA A 145 6.92 8.83 15.06
N ASN A 146 6.63 8.13 13.95
CA ASN A 146 5.30 8.05 13.37
C ASN A 146 4.44 6.92 13.95
N ARG A 147 5.01 6.03 14.79
CA ARG A 147 4.28 4.89 15.35
C ARG A 147 3.02 5.31 16.10
N ASN A 148 3.15 6.15 17.13
CA ASN A 148 2.01 6.53 17.98
C ASN A 148 0.97 7.34 17.19
N PRO A 149 1.34 8.33 16.37
CA PRO A 149 0.37 9.02 15.52
C PRO A 149 -0.37 8.10 14.54
N LEU A 150 0.32 7.15 13.91
CA LEU A 150 -0.30 6.23 12.95
C LEU A 150 -1.19 5.20 13.64
N GLN A 151 -0.81 4.74 14.83
CA GLN A 151 -1.66 3.88 15.66
C GLN A 151 -2.96 4.59 16.05
N ALA A 152 -2.90 5.88 16.39
CA ALA A 152 -4.10 6.65 16.69
C ALA A 152 -5.00 6.78 15.44
N ILE A 153 -4.41 6.99 14.27
CA ILE A 153 -5.13 7.07 13.00
C ILE A 153 -5.84 5.74 12.68
N SER A 154 -5.14 4.61 12.79
CA SER A 154 -5.74 3.30 12.55
C SER A 154 -6.88 3.02 13.52
N SER A 155 -6.71 3.31 14.81
CA SER A 155 -7.76 3.14 15.81
C SER A 155 -8.97 4.04 15.54
N THR A 156 -8.77 5.24 14.99
CA THR A 156 -9.88 6.13 14.61
C THR A 156 -10.68 5.60 13.42
N CYS A 157 -10.06 4.75 12.60
CA CYS A 157 -10.69 4.16 11.41
C CYS A 157 -11.02 2.67 11.62
N ASP A 158 -11.00 2.20 12.87
CA ASP A 158 -11.20 0.80 13.28
C ASP A 158 -10.26 -0.23 12.61
N MET A 159 -9.14 0.20 12.04
CA MET A 159 -8.15 -0.68 11.43
C MET A 159 -7.24 -1.31 12.49
N THR A 160 -6.89 -2.58 12.31
CA THR A 160 -5.85 -3.22 13.12
C THR A 160 -4.47 -2.68 12.72
N PHE A 161 -3.62 -2.35 13.69
CA PHE A 161 -2.32 -1.73 13.43
C PHE A 161 -1.15 -2.64 13.79
N PHE A 162 -0.21 -2.77 12.86
CA PHE A 162 1.07 -3.43 13.07
C PHE A 162 2.21 -2.51 12.67
N PHE A 163 3.29 -2.58 13.44
CA PHE A 163 4.43 -1.70 13.28
C PHE A 163 5.74 -2.45 13.27
N HIS A 164 6.63 -2.05 12.37
CA HIS A 164 8.04 -2.42 12.36
C HIS A 164 8.90 -1.17 12.16
N ALA A 165 9.90 -0.97 13.02
CA ALA A 165 10.82 0.15 12.86
C ALA A 165 11.80 -0.13 11.72
N GLN A 166 11.96 0.82 10.79
CA GLN A 166 13.18 0.90 9.98
C GLN A 166 14.15 1.81 10.72
N TYR A 167 15.40 1.32 10.84
CA TYR A 167 16.50 1.82 11.67
C TYR A 167 16.55 3.33 11.92
#